data_AF-A0A645BN68-F1
#
_entry.id   AF-A0A645BN68-F1
#
_cell.length_a   1.000
_cell.length_b   1.000
_cell.length_c   1.000
_cell.angle_alpha   90.00
_cell.angle_beta   90.00
_cell.angle_gamma   90.00
#
_symmetry.space_group_name_H-M   'P 1'
#
loop_
_entity.id
_entity.type
_entity.pdbx_description
1 polymer ?
#
loop_
_entity_poly.entity_id
_entity_poly.type
_entity_poly.pdbx_seq_one_letter_code
_entity_poly.pdbx_strand_id
1 'polypeptide(L)'
;MSAQQPISRARNERRVGQVVDVLIEGTKDGRAFGRSYAEAPDVDGKFDLEHAGSLAVGSYVPVRLIRAEEYDMIGELASSDSSI
;
A
#
# COMPACT_ATOMS: atom_id res chain seq x y z
N MET A 1 0.31 -5.59 27.08
CA MET A 1 -0.13 -4.27 26.58
C MET A 1 -1.30 -4.50 25.61
N SER A 2 -2.53 -4.59 26.10
CA SER A 2 -3.68 -5.12 25.33
C SER A 2 -4.91 -4.20 25.40
N ALA A 3 -4.85 -3.03 24.78
CA ALA A 3 -6.00 -2.12 24.77
C ALA A 3 -6.19 -1.26 23.50
N GLN A 4 -5.54 -1.58 22.36
CA GLN A 4 -5.77 -0.85 21.09
C GLN A 4 -5.99 -1.73 19.84
N GLN A 5 -6.08 -3.05 19.98
CA GLN A 5 -6.16 -3.97 18.84
C GLN A 5 -7.45 -3.94 17.98
N PRO A 6 -8.66 -3.61 18.46
CA PRO A 6 -9.85 -3.72 17.61
C PRO A 6 -10.09 -2.53 16.67
N ILE A 7 -9.44 -1.38 16.87
CA ILE A 7 -9.71 -0.17 16.08
C ILE A 7 -8.96 -0.20 14.74
N SER A 8 -7.72 -0.72 14.71
CA SER A 8 -6.93 -0.78 13.47
C SER A 8 -7.56 -1.68 12.41
N ARG A 9 -8.13 -2.83 12.78
CA ARG A 9 -8.78 -3.72 11.81
C ARG A 9 -10.02 -3.08 11.18
N ALA A 10 -10.90 -2.49 12.00
CA ALA A 10 -12.09 -1.80 11.51
C ALA A 10 -11.76 -0.54 10.68
N ARG A 11 -10.65 0.13 10.98
CA ARG A 11 -10.16 1.27 10.19
C ARG A 11 -9.53 0.82 8.87
N ASN A 12 -8.79 -0.28 8.86
CA ASN A 12 -8.21 -0.85 7.64
C ASN A 12 -9.28 -1.44 6.72
N GLU A 13 -10.29 -2.13 7.27
CA GLU A 13 -11.43 -2.65 6.49
C GLU A 13 -12.19 -1.53 5.75
N ARG A 14 -12.29 -0.32 6.32
CA ARG A 14 -12.91 0.85 5.65
C ARG A 14 -12.06 1.45 4.53
N ARG A 15 -10.76 1.14 4.50
CA ARG A 15 -9.82 1.63 3.48
C ARG A 15 -9.68 0.66 2.32
N VAL A 16 -10.09 -0.60 2.48
CA VAL A 16 -10.20 -1.55 1.38
C VAL A 16 -11.13 -0.99 0.31
N GLY A 17 -10.64 -0.91 -0.92
CA GLY A 17 -11.32 -0.29 -2.07
C GLY A 17 -11.00 1.19 -2.29
N GLN A 18 -10.30 1.86 -1.37
CA GLN A 18 -9.82 3.23 -1.58
C GLN A 18 -8.51 3.25 -2.37
N VAL A 19 -8.32 4.32 -3.13
CA VAL A 19 -7.06 4.62 -3.82
C VAL A 19 -6.26 5.58 -2.95
N VAL A 20 -5.01 5.23 -2.68
CA VAL A 20 -4.06 6.04 -1.91
C VAL A 20 -2.75 6.18 -2.67
N ASP A 21 -2.08 7.31 -2.50
CA ASP A 21 -0.76 7.52 -3.09
C ASP A 21 0.30 6.84 -2.23
N VAL A 22 1.04 5.92 -2.85
CA VAL A 22 2.11 5.13 -2.24
C VAL A 22 3.45 5.58 -2.81
N LEU A 23 4.37 5.96 -1.93
CA LEU A 23 5.76 6.21 -2.29
C LEU A 23 6.48 4.89 -2.47
N ILE A 24 6.97 4.64 -3.69
CA ILE A 24 7.78 3.45 -3.96
C ILE A 24 9.16 3.60 -3.34
N GLU A 25 9.50 2.70 -2.43
CA GLU A 25 10.81 2.69 -1.76
C GLU A 25 11.76 1.64 -2.35
N GLY A 26 11.20 0.64 -3.03
CA GLY A 26 11.99 -0.38 -3.70
C GLY A 26 11.17 -1.30 -4.56
N THR A 27 11.85 -2.00 -5.45
CA THR A 27 11.28 -3.05 -6.31
C THR A 27 12.11 -4.31 -6.18
N LYS A 28 11.46 -5.46 -6.03
CA LYS A 28 12.12 -6.77 -5.92
C LYS A 28 11.30 -7.84 -6.63
N ASP A 29 11.96 -8.68 -7.44
CA ASP A 29 11.35 -9.85 -8.09
C ASP A 29 10.06 -9.53 -8.88
N GLY A 30 9.99 -8.37 -9.53
CA GLY A 30 8.81 -7.94 -10.29
C GLY A 30 7.68 -7.33 -9.45
N ARG A 31 7.89 -7.15 -8.15
CA ARG A 31 6.99 -6.48 -7.20
C ARG A 31 7.58 -5.15 -6.75
N ALA A 32 6.74 -4.22 -6.33
CA ALA A 32 7.17 -2.98 -5.69
C ALA A 32 6.67 -2.91 -4.26
N PHE A 33 7.46 -2.31 -3.39
CA PHE A 33 7.07 -2.05 -2.01
C PHE A 33 7.24 -0.58 -1.66
N GLY A 34 6.33 -0.10 -0.82
CA GLY A 34 6.27 1.32 -0.48
C GLY A 34 5.45 1.61 0.76
N ARG A 35 5.26 2.91 0.99
CA ARG A 35 4.48 3.44 2.13
C ARG A 35 3.58 4.57 1.64
N SER A 36 2.36 4.64 2.16
CA SER A 36 1.44 5.75 1.85
C SER A 36 1.66 6.93 2.80
N TYR A 37 1.28 8.14 2.37
CA TYR A 37 1.38 9.35 3.22
C TYR A 37 0.49 9.28 4.47
N ALA A 38 -0.56 8.48 4.44
CA ALA A 38 -1.55 8.37 5.50
C ALA A 38 -1.17 7.35 6.61
N GLU A 39 0.06 6.84 6.56
CA GLU A 39 0.61 5.87 7.50
C GLU A 39 1.58 6.53 8.47
N ALA A 40 1.37 6.31 9.76
CA ALA A 40 2.27 6.84 10.79
C ALA A 40 3.54 5.97 10.83
N PRO A 41 4.74 6.57 11.00
CA PRO A 41 6.04 5.89 10.86
C PRO A 41 6.30 4.70 11.81
N ASP A 42 5.43 4.43 12.80
CA ASP A 42 5.63 3.44 13.86
C ASP A 42 4.58 2.30 13.91
N VAL A 43 3.54 2.32 13.08
CA VAL A 43 2.38 1.40 13.26
C VAL A 43 1.90 0.72 11.99
N ASP A 44 2.14 1.29 10.81
CA ASP A 44 1.46 0.85 9.61
C ASP A 44 2.35 -0.01 8.69
N GLY A 45 1.72 -1.02 8.09
CA GLY A 45 2.34 -2.04 7.25
C GLY A 45 3.02 -1.51 6.00
N LYS A 46 3.75 -2.38 5.30
CA LYS A 46 4.26 -2.06 3.97
C LYS A 46 3.18 -2.32 2.93
N PHE A 47 3.10 -1.45 1.93
CA PHE A 47 2.31 -1.71 0.74
C PHE A 47 3.09 -2.63 -0.17
N ASP A 48 2.57 -3.82 -0.43
CA ASP A 48 3.06 -4.75 -1.44
C ASP A 48 2.22 -4.61 -2.71
N LEU A 49 2.89 -4.27 -3.81
CA LEU A 49 2.29 -4.06 -5.11
C LEU A 49 2.68 -5.19 -6.05
N GLU A 50 1.68 -5.98 -6.41
CA GLU A 50 1.85 -7.01 -7.43
C GLU A 50 1.90 -6.37 -8.82
N HIS A 51 2.73 -6.92 -9.71
CA HIS A 51 2.92 -6.43 -11.09
C HIS A 51 3.45 -4.99 -11.21
N ALA A 52 4.10 -4.48 -10.16
CA ALA A 52 4.63 -3.12 -10.11
C ALA A 52 6.17 -3.03 -10.27
N GLY A 53 6.83 -4.10 -10.74
CA GLY A 53 8.29 -4.15 -10.87
C GLY A 53 8.92 -3.14 -11.82
N SER A 54 8.13 -2.43 -12.62
CA SER A 54 8.60 -1.37 -13.53
C SER A 54 8.51 0.04 -12.93
N LEU A 55 8.07 0.18 -11.67
CA LEU A 55 7.93 1.48 -11.04
C LEU A 55 9.28 2.05 -10.60
N ALA A 56 9.44 3.36 -10.74
CA ALA A 56 10.63 4.06 -10.28
C ALA A 56 10.56 4.34 -8.77
N VAL A 57 11.59 3.90 -8.05
CA VAL A 57 11.80 4.24 -6.63
C VAL A 57 11.85 5.77 -6.46
N GLY A 58 11.15 6.29 -5.46
CA GLY A 58 10.98 7.72 -5.20
C GLY A 58 9.76 8.34 -5.88
N SER A 59 9.00 7.57 -6.67
CA SER A 59 7.77 8.04 -7.29
C SER A 59 6.56 7.73 -6.42
N TYR A 60 5.59 8.64 -6.41
CA TYR A 60 4.26 8.38 -5.84
C TYR A 60 3.37 7.77 -6.92
N VAL A 61 2.76 6.64 -6.60
CA VAL A 61 1.81 5.96 -7.49
C VAL A 61 0.46 5.77 -6.81
N PRO A 62 -0.64 5.94 -7.53
CA PRO A 62 -1.96 5.67 -7.00
C PRO A 62 -2.16 4.15 -6.89
N VAL A 63 -2.40 3.67 -5.68
CA VAL A 63 -2.59 2.26 -5.37
C VAL A 63 -3.98 2.06 -4.79
N ARG A 64 -4.74 1.15 -5.39
CA ARG A 64 -6.00 0.69 -4.82
C ARG A 64 -5.73 -0.41 -3.82
N LEU A 65 -6.16 -0.19 -2.58
CA LEU A 65 -6.08 -1.21 -1.53
C LEU A 65 -7.08 -2.34 -1.85
N ILE A 66 -6.59 -3.53 -2.18
CA ILE A 66 -7.45 -4.69 -2.46
C ILE A 66 -7.67 -5.50 -1.20
N ARG A 67 -6.63 -5.61 -0.37
CA ARG A 67 -6.67 -6.38 0.86
C ARG A 67 -5.74 -5.76 1.90
N ALA A 68 -6.17 -5.78 3.15
CA ALA A 68 -5.32 -5.46 4.28
C ALA A 68 -5.30 -6.67 5.21
N GLU A 69 -4.12 -7.26 5.40
CA GLU A 69 -3.86 -8.31 6.37
C GLU A 69 -3.42 -7.67 7.71
N GLU A 70 -3.11 -8.47 8.74
CA GLU A 70 -2.75 -7.97 10.08
C GLU A 70 -1.56 -6.99 10.09
N TYR A 71 -0.60 -7.15 9.18
CA TYR A 71 0.61 -6.32 9.11
C TYR A 71 1.00 -5.89 7.70
N ASP A 72 0.37 -6.45 6.66
CA ASP A 72 0.73 -6.21 5.27
C ASP A 72 -0.49 -5.72 4.48
N MET A 73 -0.26 -4.74 3.62
CA MET A 73 -1.29 -4.17 2.76
C MET A 73 -1.02 -4.57 1.32
N ILE A 74 -1.99 -5.23 0.70
CA ILE A 74 -1.89 -5.68 -0.69
C ILE A 74 -2.73 -4.75 -1.54
N GLY A 75 -2.07 -4.13 -2.51
CA GLY A 75 -2.69 -3.21 -3.44
C GLY A 75 -2.29 -3.49 -4.88
N GLU A 76 -3.12 -3.02 -5.80
CA GLU A 76 -2.78 -2.93 -7.22
C GLU A 76 -2.67 -1.48 -7.63
N LEU A 77 -1.93 -1.23 -8.69
CA LEU A 77 -1.91 0.08 -9.32
C LEU A 77 -3.33 0.45 -9.76
N ALA A 78 -3.83 1.58 -9.27
CA ALA A 78 -5.07 2.17 -9.72
C ALA A 78 -4.79 2.86 -11.07
N SER A 79 -4.50 2.05 -12.10
CA SER A 79 -4.33 2.39 -13.51
C SER A 79 -4.51 3.88 -13.84
N SER A 80 -3.42 4.65 -13.73
CA SER A 80 -3.18 5.75 -14.67
C SER A 80 -2.48 5.12 -15.86
N ASP A 81 -3.28 4.81 -16.87
CA ASP A 81 -2.84 4.42 -18.21
C ASP A 81 -1.62 5.25 -18.65
N SER A 82 -0.45 4.62 -18.61
CA SER A 82 0.69 4.95 -19.46
C SER A 82 0.85 3.81 -20.45
N SER A 83 -0.19 3.64 -21.27
CA SER A 83 -0.05 2.97 -22.55
C SER A 83 0.46 4.01 -23.55
N ILE A 84 1.55 3.64 -24.23
CA ILE A 84 2.16 4.23 -25.43
C ILE A 84 3.31 5.22 -25.20
#